data_AF-A0AAV9DMJ9-F1
#
_entry.id   AF-A0AAV9DMJ9-F1
#
_cell.length_a   1.000
_cell.length_b   1.000
_cell.length_c   1.000
_cell.angle_alpha   90.00
_cell.angle_beta   90.00
_cell.angle_gamma   90.00
#
_symmetry.space_group_name_H-M   'P 1'
#
loop_
_entity.id
_entity.type
_entity.pdbx_description
1 polymer ?
#
loop_
_entity_poly.entity_id
_entity_poly.type
_entity_poly.pdbx_seq_one_letter_code
_entity_poly.pdbx_strand_id
1 'polypeptide(L)'
;MQDDKPVKAKKGYLVVRVGMEGDDGGFRRFTIPISYLSHPLFMDLLEKAQDVYGFHSSGPLMLPCSVDDFLHLRWRIERESQNTHHSHHHHHHQSSFSLRAC
;
A
#
# COMPACT_ATOMS: atom_id res chain seq x y z
N MET A 1 -22.97 -7.07 29.08
CA MET A 1 -21.82 -7.72 28.43
C MET A 1 -21.89 -7.44 26.95
N GLN A 2 -20.98 -6.65 26.40
CA GLN A 2 -20.76 -6.59 24.95
C GLN A 2 -19.44 -7.29 24.68
N ASP A 3 -19.53 -8.46 24.05
CA ASP A 3 -18.40 -9.21 23.53
C ASP A 3 -17.88 -8.42 22.33
N ASP A 4 -17.09 -7.36 22.59
CA ASP A 4 -16.30 -6.70 21.55
C ASP A 4 -15.16 -7.65 21.21
N LYS A 5 -15.49 -8.63 20.37
CA LYS A 5 -14.53 -9.61 19.89
C LYS A 5 -13.64 -8.86 18.91
N PRO A 6 -12.38 -8.55 19.26
CA PRO A 6 -11.52 -7.80 18.35
C PRO A 6 -11.42 -8.63 17.08
N VAL A 7 -11.75 -8.02 15.94
CA VAL A 7 -11.50 -8.61 14.63
C VAL A 7 -10.00 -8.84 14.59
N LYS A 8 -9.57 -10.09 14.84
CA LYS A 8 -8.16 -10.46 14.93
C LYS A 8 -7.57 -10.24 13.55
N ALA A 9 -7.01 -9.05 13.34
CA ALA A 9 -6.21 -8.78 12.17
C ALA A 9 -5.09 -9.82 12.15
N LYS A 10 -4.93 -10.50 11.01
CA LYS A 10 -3.81 -11.41 10.82
C LYS A 10 -2.53 -10.58 10.99
N LYS A 11 -1.53 -11.11 11.69
CA LYS A 11 -0.23 -10.43 11.85
C LYS A 11 0.28 -10.02 10.47
N GLY A 12 0.62 -8.74 10.30
CA GLY A 12 1.02 -8.19 8.99
C GLY A 12 -0.10 -7.55 8.17
N TYR A 13 -1.33 -7.48 8.67
CA TYR A 13 -2.47 -6.84 8.00
C TYR A 13 -3.12 -5.77 8.88
N LEU A 14 -3.67 -4.72 8.25
CA LEU A 14 -4.49 -3.70 8.90
C LEU A 14 -5.88 -3.60 8.28
N VAL A 15 -6.85 -3.09 9.06
CA VAL A 15 -8.20 -2.80 8.58
C VAL A 15 -8.31 -1.31 8.26
N VAL A 16 -8.78 -1.00 7.05
CA VAL A 16 -9.06 0.37 6.59
C VAL A 16 -10.54 0.55 6.26
N ARG A 17 -11.07 1.75 6.45
CA ARG A 17 -12.39 2.18 6.01
C ARG A 17 -12.22 3.15 4.83
N VAL A 18 -12.89 2.86 3.74
CA VAL A 18 -12.77 3.59 2.47
C VAL A 18 -14.16 4.03 2.04
N GLY A 19 -14.28 5.25 1.56
CA GLY A 19 -15.52 5.83 1.06
C GLY A 19 -15.61 7.30 1.44
N MET A 20 -16.57 7.99 0.84
CA MET A 20 -16.88 9.38 1.15
C MET A 20 -18.31 9.50 1.67
N GLU A 21 -18.58 10.54 2.45
CA GLU A 21 -19.93 10.86 2.88
C GLU A 21 -20.75 11.34 1.66
N GLY A 22 -21.85 10.66 1.36
CA GLY A 22 -22.70 10.96 0.19
C GLY A 22 -22.44 10.11 -1.06
N ASP A 23 -21.50 9.16 -1.01
CA ASP A 23 -21.35 8.13 -2.06
C ASP A 23 -22.41 7.02 -1.88
N ASP A 24 -23.05 6.57 -2.97
CA ASP A 24 -24.07 5.52 -2.98
C ASP A 24 -23.60 4.22 -2.31
N GLY A 25 -22.28 3.97 -2.33
CA GLY A 25 -21.64 2.80 -1.71
C GLY A 25 -21.30 2.94 -0.23
N GLY A 26 -21.36 4.15 0.34
CA GLY A 26 -20.95 4.47 1.72
C GLY A 26 -19.53 4.02 2.10
N PHE A 27 -19.25 3.95 3.40
CA PHE A 27 -17.96 3.48 3.90
C PHE A 27 -17.87 1.94 3.89
N ARG A 28 -16.86 1.39 3.23
CA ARG A 28 -16.54 -0.04 3.16
C ARG A 28 -15.24 -0.38 3.90
N ARG A 29 -15.19 -1.56 4.52
CA ARG A 29 -14.01 -2.05 5.26
C ARG A 29 -13.18 -2.98 4.38
N PHE A 30 -11.86 -2.75 4.35
CA PHE A 30 -10.90 -3.59 3.66
C PHE A 30 -9.79 -4.04 4.62
N THR A 31 -9.25 -5.23 4.39
CA THR A 31 -8.04 -5.70 5.06
C THR A 31 -6.89 -5.66 4.06
N ILE A 32 -5.84 -4.90 4.38
CA ILE A 32 -4.66 -4.75 3.51
C ILE A 32 -3.39 -5.15 4.24
N PRO A 33 -2.35 -5.62 3.53
CA PRO A 33 -1.03 -5.81 4.11
C PRO A 33 -0.46 -4.51 4.67
N ILE A 34 0.28 -4.58 5.77
CA ILE A 34 0.99 -3.43 6.36
C ILE A 34 2.06 -2.88 5.39
N SER A 35 2.56 -3.69 4.46
CA SER A 35 3.51 -3.24 3.43
C SER A 35 2.96 -2.13 2.53
N TYR A 36 1.63 -1.98 2.44
CA TYR A 36 1.03 -0.88 1.69
C TYR A 36 1.39 0.46 2.34
N LEU A 37 1.54 0.52 3.66
CA LEU A 37 1.99 1.69 4.40
C LEU A 37 3.47 2.05 4.15
N SER A 38 4.17 1.36 3.26
CA SER A 38 5.50 1.77 2.78
C SER A 38 5.50 2.16 1.30
N HIS A 39 4.36 2.03 0.61
CA HIS A 39 4.27 2.34 -0.80
C HIS A 39 4.00 3.83 -1.01
N PRO A 40 4.74 4.55 -1.89
CA PRO A 40 4.60 5.99 -2.08
C PRO A 40 3.16 6.39 -2.46
N LEU A 41 2.53 5.66 -3.39
CA LEU A 41 1.12 5.92 -3.76
C LEU A 41 0.13 5.81 -2.58
N PHE A 42 0.47 5.01 -1.57
CA PHE A 42 -0.36 4.89 -0.38
C PHE A 42 -0.03 5.99 0.64
N MET A 43 1.23 6.44 0.73
CA MET A 43 1.63 7.58 1.55
C MET A 43 0.86 8.85 1.20
N ASP A 44 0.75 9.17 -0.10
CA ASP A 44 -0.02 10.32 -0.57
C ASP A 44 -1.50 10.25 -0.12
N LEU A 45 -2.06 9.04 -0.03
CA LEU A 45 -3.42 8.82 0.44
C LEU A 45 -3.54 8.95 1.97
N LEU A 46 -2.51 8.54 2.71
CA LEU A 46 -2.44 8.72 4.16
C LEU A 46 -2.32 10.18 4.56
N GLU A 47 -1.53 10.98 3.84
CA GLU A 47 -1.41 12.41 4.08
C GLU A 47 -2.77 13.10 3.92
N LYS A 48 -3.49 12.79 2.85
CA LYS A 48 -4.87 13.27 2.66
C LYS A 48 -5.80 12.82 3.78
N ALA A 49 -5.68 11.56 4.21
CA ALA A 49 -6.48 11.05 5.33
C ALA A 49 -6.20 11.80 6.63
N GLN A 50 -4.94 12.11 6.89
CA GLN A 50 -4.52 12.88 8.04
C GLN A 50 -5.08 14.31 7.98
N ASP A 51 -5.06 14.97 6.82
CA ASP A 51 -5.59 16.32 6.68
C ASP A 51 -7.10 16.38 6.91
N VAL A 52 -7.84 15.36 6.45
CA VAL A 52 -9.31 15.32 6.56
C VAL A 52 -9.79 14.83 7.93
N TYR A 53 -9.18 13.77 8.46
CA TYR A 53 -9.66 13.08 9.67
C TYR A 53 -8.82 13.34 10.92
N GLY A 54 -7.61 13.90 10.75
CA GLY A 54 -6.65 14.10 11.83
C GLY A 54 -6.06 12.80 12.39
N PHE A 55 -5.15 12.97 13.36
CA PHE A 55 -4.49 11.84 14.04
C PHE A 55 -5.32 11.20 15.17
N HIS A 56 -6.44 11.81 15.55
CA HIS A 56 -7.18 11.46 16.76
C HIS A 56 -8.37 10.53 16.47
N SER A 57 -8.26 9.68 15.45
CA SER A 57 -9.30 8.69 15.17
C SER A 57 -9.08 7.43 16.02
N SER A 58 -10.01 7.17 16.94
CA SER A 58 -10.08 5.88 17.64
C SER A 58 -10.79 4.87 16.73
N GLY A 59 -10.04 4.04 16.01
CA GLY A 59 -10.61 2.99 15.17
C GLY A 59 -9.76 2.61 13.95
N PRO A 60 -10.36 1.89 12.99
CA PRO A 60 -9.73 1.58 11.71
C PRO A 60 -9.35 2.87 10.96
N LEU A 61 -8.21 2.84 10.27
CA LEU A 61 -7.73 3.94 9.45
C LEU A 61 -8.77 4.30 8.37
N MET A 62 -9.18 5.57 8.32
CA MET A 62 -10.12 6.10 7.34
C MET A 62 -9.35 6.65 6.14
N LEU A 63 -9.79 6.36 4.91
CA LEU A 63 -9.18 6.86 3.68
C LEU A 63 -10.20 7.71 2.90
N PRO A 64 -9.88 8.99 2.59
CA PRO A 64 -10.78 9.92 1.93
C PRO A 64 -10.72 9.71 0.42
N CYS A 65 -11.10 8.53 -0.04
CA CYS A 65 -11.19 8.20 -1.46
C CYS A 65 -12.44 7.36 -1.72
N SER A 66 -12.88 7.36 -2.98
CA SER A 66 -13.93 6.46 -3.42
C SER A 66 -13.45 5.01 -3.32
N VAL A 67 -14.41 4.09 -3.26
CA VAL A 67 -14.07 2.67 -3.18
C VAL A 67 -13.37 2.21 -4.47
N ASP A 68 -13.81 2.71 -5.63
CA ASP A 68 -13.20 2.40 -6.91
C ASP A 68 -11.75 2.89 -7.01
N ASP A 69 -11.46 4.11 -6.53
CA ASP A 69 -10.09 4.65 -6.50
C ASP A 69 -9.18 3.79 -5.63
N PHE A 70 -9.67 3.35 -4.47
CA PHE A 70 -8.91 2.46 -3.59
C PHE A 70 -8.65 1.10 -4.22
N LEU A 71 -9.63 0.52 -4.92
CA LEU A 71 -9.45 -0.74 -5.63
C LEU A 71 -8.43 -0.62 -6.76
N HIS A 72 -8.45 0.50 -7.48
CA HIS A 72 -7.47 0.81 -8.51
C HIS A 72 -6.06 0.99 -7.93
N LEU A 73 -5.93 1.74 -6.84
CA LEU A 73 -4.67 1.91 -6.10
C LEU A 73 -4.11 0.56 -5.63
N ARG A 74 -4.97 -0.27 -5.01
CA ARG A 74 -4.59 -1.61 -4.55
C ARG A 74 -4.03 -2.45 -5.68
N TRP A 75 -4.74 -2.53 -6.80
CA TRP A 75 -4.30 -3.28 -7.97
C TRP A 75 -2.93 -2.79 -8.49
N ARG A 76 -2.69 -1.47 -8.45
CA ARG A 76 -1.44 -0.86 -8.91
C ARG A 76 -0.26 -1.23 -8.01
N ILE A 77 -0.46 -1.17 -6.69
CA ILE A 77 0.52 -1.59 -5.68
C ILE A 77 0.85 -3.10 -5.83
N GLU A 78 -0.18 -3.93 -5.99
CA GLU A 78 -0.01 -5.39 -6.14
C GLU A 78 0.79 -5.76 -7.39
N ARG A 79 0.63 -5.02 -8.49
CA ARG A 79 1.41 -5.21 -9.72
C ARG A 79 2.85 -4.76 -9.58
N GLU A 80 3.12 -3.66 -8.88
CA GLU A 80 4.48 -3.15 -8.70
C GLU A 80 5.34 -4.08 -7.82
N SER A 81 4.73 -4.69 -6.80
CA SER A 81 5.38 -5.67 -5.92
C SER A 81 5.95 -6.91 -6.65
N GLN A 82 5.54 -7.17 -7.90
CA GLN A 82 6.05 -8.28 -8.71
C GLN A 82 7.27 -7.90 -9.56
N ASN A 83 7.63 -6.62 -9.66
CA ASN A 83 8.61 -6.13 -10.63
C ASN A 83 10.05 -6.08 -10.09
N THR A 84 10.27 -6.34 -8.79
CA THR A 84 11.59 -6.23 -8.14
C THR A 84 12.50 -7.46 -8.31
N HIS A 85 12.18 -8.42 -9.19
CA HIS A 85 12.94 -9.68 -9.34
C HIS A 85 13.82 -9.78 -10.61
N HIS A 86 14.05 -8.71 -11.36
CA HIS A 86 14.85 -8.78 -12.61
C HIS A 86 16.35 -8.47 -12.48
N SER A 87 16.95 -8.61 -11.30
CA SER A 87 18.41 -8.57 -11.17
C SER A 87 18.89 -9.84 -10.49
N HIS A 88 19.14 -10.91 -11.25
CA HIS A 88 20.16 -11.94 -10.95
C HIS A 88 20.21 -12.98 -12.08
N HIS A 89 21.28 -12.95 -12.90
CA HIS A 89 21.95 -14.02 -13.69
C HIS A 89 22.87 -13.28 -14.72
N HIS A 90 24.17 -13.52 -14.95
CA HIS A 90 25.13 -14.57 -14.59
C HIS A 90 26.59 -14.05 -14.73
N HIS A 91 27.46 -14.43 -13.80
CA HIS A 91 28.90 -14.78 -13.84
C HIS A 91 29.86 -14.37 -15.02
N HIS A 92 30.96 -13.69 -14.64
CA HIS A 92 32.40 -14.08 -14.77
C HIS A 92 33.01 -14.45 -16.14
N HIS A 93 34.03 -13.70 -16.60
CA HIS A 93 35.44 -14.15 -16.78
C HIS A 93 36.25 -13.14 -17.63
N GLN A 94 37.53 -12.97 -17.27
CA GLN A 94 38.51 -12.05 -17.85
C GLN A 94 38.87 -12.36 -19.30
N SER A 95 38.99 -11.30 -20.12
CA SER A 95 40.05 -11.21 -21.14
C SER A 95 40.27 -9.74 -21.56
N SER A 96 41.51 -9.31 -21.40
CA SER A 96 42.26 -8.28 -22.13
C SER A 96 41.69 -8.05 -23.54
N PHE A 97 41.55 -6.84 -24.08
CA PHE A 97 42.63 -5.92 -24.43
C PHE A 97 42.10 -4.47 -24.48
N SER A 98 42.63 -3.61 -23.62
CA SER A 98 42.63 -2.17 -23.87
C SER A 98 43.78 -1.87 -24.83
N LEU A 99 43.48 -1.58 -26.10
CA LEU A 99 44.44 -0.89 -26.95
C LEU A 99 44.60 0.53 -26.40
N ARG A 100 45.81 0.83 -25.92
CA ARG A 100 46.25 2.19 -25.57
C ARG A 100 46.11 3.10 -26.78
N ALA A 101 45.54 4.28 -26.56
CA ALA A 101 45.95 5.47 -27.28
C ALA A 101 47.23 6.01 -26.63
N CYS A 102 48.15 6.48 -27.48
CA CYS A 102 49.49 7.04 -27.22
C CYS A 102 50.65 6.03 -27.15
#